data_AF-A0A971GWD6-F1
#
_entry.id   AF-A0A971GWD6-F1
#
_cell.length_a   1.000
_cell.length_b   1.000
_cell.length_c   1.000
_cell.angle_alpha   90.00
_cell.angle_beta   90.00
_cell.angle_gamma   90.00
#
_symmetry.space_group_name_H-M   'P 1'
#
loop_
_entity.id
_entity.type
_entity.pdbx_description
1 polymer ?
#
loop_
_entity_poly.entity_id
_entity_poly.type
_entity_poly.pdbx_seq_one_letter_code
_entity_poly.pdbx_strand_id
1 'polypeptide(L)'
;MSDNTKKAFNESIDEWKSIWLQFAEQVRRDSARVVGETPDASWSQIGQKAGDDTRKHAAAVVKAPEDADWETIGKQLENNVRTGIASVVGAQPDSDWSALGQTVDARVRAFLQSLFESSNKPAKPEDKSDDLVDPWS
;
A
#
# COMPACT_ATOMS: atom_id res chain seq x y z
N MET A 1 -57.15 19.62 8.95
CA MET A 1 -56.55 18.55 8.13
C MET A 1 -57.52 17.38 8.14
N SER A 2 -58.09 17.01 7.00
CA SER A 2 -59.05 15.90 6.90
C SER A 2 -58.33 14.55 6.97
N ASP A 3 -59.05 13.50 7.37
CA ASP A 3 -58.48 12.15 7.48
C ASP A 3 -57.92 11.62 6.15
N ASN A 4 -58.47 12.07 5.02
CA ASN A 4 -57.94 11.77 3.69
C ASN A 4 -56.51 12.29 3.47
N THR A 5 -56.15 13.46 4.03
CA THR A 5 -54.79 14.02 3.87
C THR A 5 -53.76 13.22 4.66
N LYS A 6 -54.12 12.72 5.84
CA LYS A 6 -53.22 11.87 6.66
C LYS A 6 -53.00 10.50 6.02
N LYS A 7 -54.05 9.92 5.44
CA LYS A 7 -53.96 8.63 4.74
C LYS A 7 -53.02 8.69 3.53
N ALA A 8 -53.19 9.69 2.65
CA ALA A 8 -52.33 9.87 1.49
C ALA A 8 -50.85 10.12 1.87
N PHE A 9 -50.59 10.83 2.97
CA PHE A 9 -49.24 11.04 3.48
C PHE A 9 -48.60 9.75 4.00
N ASN A 10 -49.36 8.92 4.73
CA ASN A 10 -48.87 7.63 5.21
C ASN A 10 -48.58 6.64 4.07
N GLU A 11 -49.45 6.59 3.06
CA GLU A 11 -49.23 5.78 1.85
C GLU A 11 -47.94 6.20 1.13
N SER A 12 -47.70 7.50 0.97
CA SER A 12 -46.44 8.01 0.39
C SER A 12 -45.21 7.62 1.22
N ILE A 13 -45.28 7.70 2.56
CA ILE A 13 -44.17 7.26 3.42
C ILE A 13 -43.87 5.78 3.23
N ASP A 14 -44.89 4.93 3.13
CA ASP A 14 -44.71 3.49 2.98
C ASP A 14 -44.17 3.13 1.59
N GLU A 15 -44.56 3.86 0.54
CA GLU A 15 -43.93 3.77 -0.78
C GLU A 15 -42.43 4.10 -0.71
N TRP A 16 -42.06 5.23 -0.08
CA TRP A 16 -40.66 5.62 0.08
C TRP A 16 -39.85 4.58 0.88
N LYS A 17 -40.41 4.05 1.98
CA LYS A 17 -39.77 2.97 2.74
C LYS A 17 -39.55 1.74 1.87
N SER A 18 -40.52 1.37 1.05
CA SER A 18 -40.42 0.20 0.17
C SER A 18 -39.29 0.36 -0.85
N ILE A 19 -39.14 1.55 -1.43
CA ILE A 19 -38.06 1.87 -2.37
C ILE A 19 -36.69 1.76 -1.67
N TRP A 20 -36.58 2.33 -0.47
CA TRP A 20 -35.34 2.26 0.32
C TRP A 20 -34.96 0.82 0.69
N LEU A 21 -35.94 0.00 1.08
CA LEU A 21 -35.70 -1.41 1.40
C LEU A 21 -35.25 -2.20 0.16
N GLN A 22 -35.87 -1.97 -1.00
CA GLN A 22 -35.47 -2.61 -2.25
C GLN A 22 -34.05 -2.21 -2.66
N PHE A 23 -33.71 -0.92 -2.54
CA PHE A 23 -32.38 -0.42 -2.81
C PHE A 23 -31.33 -1.01 -1.86
N ALA A 24 -31.60 -1.01 -0.55
CA ALA A 24 -30.70 -1.59 0.44
C ALA A 24 -30.44 -3.08 0.18
N GLU A 25 -31.50 -3.82 -0.16
CA GLU A 25 -31.39 -5.23 -0.54
C GLU A 25 -30.60 -5.45 -1.84
N GLN A 26 -30.75 -4.56 -2.82
CA GLN A 26 -29.94 -4.61 -4.02
C GLN A 26 -28.47 -4.34 -3.74
N VAL A 27 -28.15 -3.29 -2.97
CA VAL A 27 -26.78 -2.95 -2.58
C VAL A 27 -26.12 -4.08 -1.80
N ARG A 28 -26.85 -4.75 -0.90
CA ARG A 28 -26.35 -5.94 -0.19
C ARG A 28 -26.03 -7.08 -1.14
N ARG A 29 -26.94 -7.40 -2.06
CA ARG A 29 -26.73 -8.46 -3.08
C ARG A 29 -25.52 -8.18 -3.97
N ASP A 30 -25.37 -6.94 -4.42
CA ASP A 30 -24.26 -6.55 -5.29
C ASP A 30 -22.94 -6.59 -4.53
N SER A 31 -22.93 -6.15 -3.27
CA SER A 31 -21.76 -6.26 -2.40
C SER A 31 -21.37 -7.71 -2.14
N ALA A 32 -22.34 -8.59 -1.90
CA ALA A 32 -22.09 -10.03 -1.73
C ALA A 32 -21.41 -10.62 -2.97
N ARG A 33 -21.91 -10.30 -4.17
CA ARG A 33 -21.29 -10.76 -5.42
C ARG A 33 -19.86 -10.27 -5.60
N VAL A 34 -19.58 -9.02 -5.23
CA VAL A 34 -18.22 -8.44 -5.32
C VAL A 34 -17.23 -9.22 -4.46
N VAL A 35 -17.63 -9.64 -3.26
CA VAL A 35 -16.76 -10.40 -2.34
C VAL A 35 -16.83 -11.92 -2.56
N GLY A 36 -17.58 -12.37 -3.57
CA GLY A 36 -17.74 -13.79 -3.91
C GLY A 36 -18.68 -14.56 -2.98
N GLU A 37 -19.52 -13.87 -2.20
CA GLU A 37 -20.57 -14.46 -1.37
C GLU A 37 -21.89 -14.67 -2.14
N THR A 38 -22.78 -15.47 -1.56
CA THR A 38 -24.12 -15.70 -2.13
C THR A 38 -25.03 -14.46 -1.97
N PRO A 39 -26.03 -14.26 -2.86
CA PRO A 39 -26.91 -13.09 -2.80
C PRO A 39 -27.75 -12.96 -1.52
N ASP A 40 -27.88 -14.01 -0.71
CA ASP A 40 -28.55 -14.01 0.59
C ASP A 40 -27.61 -13.71 1.77
N ALA A 41 -26.30 -13.51 1.53
CA ALA A 41 -25.33 -13.22 2.57
C ALA A 41 -25.65 -11.91 3.32
N SER A 42 -25.64 -11.98 4.65
CA SER A 42 -25.77 -10.82 5.52
C SER A 42 -24.57 -9.88 5.40
N TRP A 43 -24.74 -8.61 5.79
CA TRP A 43 -23.64 -7.66 5.87
C TRP A 43 -22.46 -8.13 6.74
N SER A 44 -22.74 -8.91 7.79
CA SER A 44 -21.71 -9.51 8.64
C SER A 44 -20.86 -10.51 7.86
N GLN A 45 -21.48 -11.38 7.07
CA GLN A 45 -20.77 -12.36 6.24
C GLN A 45 -19.96 -11.68 5.14
N ILE A 46 -20.55 -10.69 4.47
CA ILE A 46 -19.87 -9.89 3.44
C ILE A 46 -18.62 -9.21 4.02
N GLY A 47 -18.75 -8.58 5.19
CA GLY A 47 -17.64 -7.90 5.87
C GLY A 47 -16.55 -8.88 6.32
N GLN A 48 -16.93 -10.04 6.87
CA GLN A 48 -15.98 -11.08 7.24
C GLN A 48 -15.20 -11.59 6.03
N LYS A 49 -15.89 -11.91 4.93
CA LYS A 49 -15.26 -12.39 3.70
C LYS A 49 -14.29 -11.37 3.13
N ALA A 50 -14.70 -10.10 3.04
CA ALA A 50 -13.83 -9.02 2.57
C ALA A 50 -12.59 -8.85 3.47
N GLY A 51 -12.78 -8.91 4.78
CA GLY A 51 -11.70 -8.84 5.77
C GLY A 51 -10.72 -10.01 5.64
N ASP A 52 -11.23 -11.23 5.50
CA ASP A 52 -10.42 -12.44 5.33
C ASP A 52 -9.64 -12.43 4.02
N ASP A 53 -10.26 -12.02 2.93
CA ASP A 53 -9.57 -11.90 1.63
C ASP A 53 -8.44 -10.86 1.70
N THR A 54 -8.70 -9.73 2.36
CA THR A 54 -7.70 -8.67 2.57
C THR A 54 -6.54 -9.20 3.42
N ARG A 55 -6.83 -9.91 4.51
CA ARG A 55 -5.83 -10.53 5.38
C ARG A 55 -5.00 -11.57 4.64
N LYS A 56 -5.63 -12.47 3.89
CA LYS A 56 -4.94 -13.48 3.07
C LYS A 56 -4.04 -12.84 2.02
N HIS A 57 -4.51 -11.79 1.36
CA HIS A 57 -3.68 -11.06 0.39
C HIS A 57 -2.45 -10.44 1.06
N ALA A 58 -2.63 -9.78 2.21
CA ALA A 58 -1.51 -9.23 2.97
C ALA A 58 -0.52 -10.31 3.42
N ALA A 59 -1.01 -11.45 3.91
CA ALA A 59 -0.17 -12.60 4.25
C ALA A 59 0.64 -13.09 3.05
N ALA A 60 0.03 -13.21 1.87
CA ALA A 60 0.71 -13.62 0.64
C ALA A 60 1.82 -12.63 0.24
N VAL A 61 1.58 -11.31 0.34
CA VAL A 61 2.58 -10.27 0.04
C VAL A 61 3.83 -10.43 0.93
N VAL A 62 3.65 -10.74 2.21
CA VAL A 62 4.77 -10.90 3.15
C VAL A 62 5.29 -12.33 3.24
N LYS A 63 4.70 -13.27 2.47
CA LYS A 63 4.97 -14.72 2.50
C LYS A 63 4.73 -15.36 3.88
N ALA A 64 3.73 -14.85 4.62
CA ALA A 64 3.23 -15.48 5.83
C ALA A 64 2.18 -16.57 5.49
N PRO A 65 1.89 -17.51 6.43
CA PRO A 65 0.79 -18.46 6.28
C PRO A 65 -0.55 -17.77 5.99
N GLU A 66 -1.42 -18.39 5.19
CA GLU A 66 -2.72 -17.79 4.82
C GLU A 66 -3.66 -17.59 6.02
N ASP A 67 -3.49 -18.36 7.09
CA ASP A 67 -4.23 -18.27 8.35
C ASP A 67 -3.58 -17.31 9.35
N ALA A 68 -2.47 -16.65 9.00
CA ALA A 68 -1.79 -15.70 9.86
C ALA A 68 -2.70 -14.52 10.25
N ASP A 69 -2.67 -14.18 11.54
CA ASP A 69 -3.30 -12.97 12.03
C ASP A 69 -2.52 -11.70 11.65
N TRP A 70 -3.13 -10.54 11.89
CA TRP A 70 -2.52 -9.25 11.57
C TRP A 70 -1.20 -8.99 12.32
N GLU A 71 -1.07 -9.50 13.53
CA GLU A 71 0.16 -9.35 14.31
C GLU A 71 1.33 -10.12 13.65
N THR A 72 1.08 -11.35 13.24
CA THR A 72 2.06 -12.19 12.54
C THR A 72 2.43 -11.60 11.18
N ILE A 73 1.43 -11.14 10.40
CA ILE A 73 1.66 -10.44 9.13
C ILE A 73 2.52 -9.20 9.35
N GLY A 74 2.23 -8.39 10.38
CA GLY A 74 2.99 -7.20 10.72
C GLY A 74 4.45 -7.50 11.09
N LYS A 75 4.69 -8.51 11.93
CA LYS A 75 6.05 -8.95 12.28
C LYS A 75 6.83 -9.43 11.05
N GLN A 76 6.19 -10.20 10.17
CA GLN A 76 6.83 -10.68 8.95
C GLN A 76 7.16 -9.52 8.00
N LEU A 77 6.26 -8.53 7.88
CA LEU A 77 6.52 -7.31 7.11
C LEU A 77 7.73 -6.55 7.66
N GLU A 78 7.79 -6.32 8.97
CA GLU A 78 8.91 -5.64 9.62
C GLU A 78 10.23 -6.37 9.35
N ASN A 79 10.26 -7.69 9.54
CA ASN A 79 11.43 -8.51 9.29
C ASN A 79 11.89 -8.46 7.83
N ASN A 80 10.96 -8.52 6.88
CA ASN A 80 11.26 -8.42 5.45
C ASN A 80 11.86 -7.06 5.12
N VAL A 81 11.32 -5.97 5.68
CA VAL A 81 11.85 -4.60 5.47
C VAL A 81 13.22 -4.44 6.11
N ARG A 82 13.41 -4.86 7.37
CA ARG A 82 14.73 -4.83 8.05
C ARG A 82 15.76 -5.60 7.25
N THR A 83 15.45 -6.82 6.81
CA THR A 83 16.36 -7.64 6.01
C THR A 83 16.68 -7.00 4.67
N GLY A 84 15.68 -6.41 3.99
CA GLY A 84 15.87 -5.70 2.74
C GLY A 84 16.82 -4.51 2.91
N ILE A 85 16.57 -3.64 3.90
CA ILE A 85 17.44 -2.50 4.20
C ILE A 85 18.84 -3.00 4.57
N ALA A 86 18.94 -3.97 5.49
CA ALA A 86 20.19 -4.58 5.93
C ALA A 86 21.02 -5.10 4.76
N SER A 87 20.40 -5.80 3.80
CA SER A 87 21.08 -6.30 2.59
C SER A 87 21.63 -5.19 1.69
N VAL A 88 20.91 -4.05 1.59
CA VAL A 88 21.33 -2.90 0.78
C VAL A 88 22.46 -2.13 1.45
N VAL A 89 22.44 -2.00 2.78
CA VAL A 89 23.42 -1.20 3.54
C VAL A 89 24.54 -2.01 4.17
N GLY A 90 24.50 -3.34 4.06
CA GLY A 90 25.46 -4.26 4.66
C GLY A 90 25.34 -4.37 6.19
N ALA A 91 24.20 -4.00 6.77
CA ALA A 91 23.94 -4.18 8.20
C ALA A 91 23.46 -5.60 8.52
N GLN A 92 23.46 -5.98 9.81
CA GLN A 92 22.90 -7.28 10.21
C GLN A 92 21.35 -7.22 10.21
N PRO A 93 20.66 -8.32 9.82
CA PRO A 93 19.19 -8.34 9.68
C PRO A 93 18.41 -8.09 10.98
N ASP A 94 19.04 -8.34 12.12
CA ASP A 94 18.51 -8.16 13.47
C ASP A 94 18.80 -6.78 14.07
N SER A 95 19.51 -5.91 13.34
CA SER A 95 19.88 -4.57 13.82
C SER A 95 18.66 -3.70 14.07
N ASP A 96 18.65 -3.01 15.21
CA ASP A 96 17.58 -2.07 15.55
C ASP A 96 17.50 -0.89 14.58
N TRP A 97 16.31 -0.28 14.47
CA TRP A 97 16.03 0.84 13.55
C TRP A 97 17.05 1.98 13.67
N SER A 98 17.52 2.27 14.88
CA SER A 98 18.57 3.27 15.11
C SER A 98 19.89 2.88 14.45
N ALA A 99 20.30 1.61 14.58
CA ALA A 99 21.53 1.09 13.98
C ALA A 99 21.43 0.99 12.44
N LEU A 100 20.27 0.56 11.92
CA LEU A 100 20.00 0.58 10.47
C LEU A 100 20.06 2.01 9.92
N GLY A 101 19.45 2.98 10.61
CA GLY A 101 19.48 4.39 10.21
C GLY A 101 20.90 4.96 10.14
N GLN A 102 21.75 4.66 11.14
CA GLN A 102 23.16 5.06 11.12
C GLN A 102 23.93 4.45 9.94
N THR A 103 23.66 3.17 9.64
CA THR A 103 24.33 2.48 8.52
C THR A 103 23.90 3.02 7.16
N VAL A 104 22.61 3.32 6.99
CA VAL A 104 22.09 4.00 5.79
C VAL A 104 22.75 5.37 5.61
N ASP A 105 22.78 6.20 6.66
CA ASP A 105 23.40 7.54 6.60
C ASP A 105 24.88 7.46 6.21
N ALA A 106 25.64 6.54 6.83
CA ALA A 106 27.04 6.31 6.50
C ALA A 106 27.24 5.90 5.03
N ARG A 107 26.36 5.04 4.49
CA ARG A 107 26.44 4.58 3.10
C ARG A 107 26.10 5.67 2.10
N VAL A 108 25.07 6.48 2.39
CA VAL A 108 24.70 7.64 1.56
C VAL A 108 25.82 8.66 1.55
N ARG A 109 26.41 8.98 2.72
CA ARG A 109 27.58 9.88 2.80
C ARG A 109 28.75 9.35 2.00
N ALA A 110 29.10 8.07 2.14
CA ALA A 110 30.20 7.46 1.40
C ALA A 110 29.94 7.47 -0.12
N PHE A 111 28.70 7.24 -0.55
CA PHE A 111 28.31 7.33 -1.95
C PHE A 111 28.45 8.76 -2.49
N LEU A 112 27.89 9.75 -1.78
CA LEU A 112 28.00 11.15 -2.16
C LEU A 112 29.47 11.62 -2.17
N GLN A 113 30.25 11.25 -1.16
CA GLN A 113 31.69 11.50 -1.13
C GLN A 113 32.37 10.87 -2.34
N SER A 114 32.09 9.60 -2.67
CA SER A 114 32.69 8.96 -3.85
C SER A 114 32.32 9.68 -5.16
N LEU A 115 31.08 10.14 -5.31
CA LEU A 115 30.63 10.89 -6.48
C LEU A 115 31.32 12.25 -6.59
N PHE A 116 31.40 13.00 -5.49
CA PHE A 116 31.99 14.33 -5.49
C PHE A 116 33.53 14.32 -5.43
N GLU A 117 34.17 13.33 -4.81
CA GLU A 117 35.62 13.12 -4.83
C GLU A 117 36.09 12.54 -6.17
N SER A 118 35.30 11.68 -6.82
CA SER A 118 35.59 11.24 -8.20
C SER A 118 35.53 12.39 -9.20
N SER A 119 34.74 13.42 -8.90
CA SER A 119 34.66 14.68 -9.65
C SER A 119 35.75 15.69 -9.27
N ASN A 120 36.47 15.48 -8.15
CA ASN A 120 37.51 16.39 -7.63
C ASN A 120 38.93 15.83 -7.78
N LYS A 121 39.14 14.80 -8.59
CA LYS A 121 40.51 14.41 -8.96
C LYS A 121 41.03 15.48 -9.93
N PRO A 122 41.99 16.35 -9.57
CA PRO A 122 42.54 17.29 -10.51
C PRO A 122 43.17 16.49 -11.65
N ALA A 123 42.71 16.74 -12.87
CA ALA A 123 43.43 16.30 -14.05
C ALA A 123 44.87 16.79 -13.91
N LYS A 124 45.80 15.84 -13.93
CA LYS A 124 47.23 16.12 -14.08
C LYS A 124 47.37 17.07 -15.28
N PRO A 125 48.10 18.19 -15.19
CA PRO A 125 48.28 19.05 -16.36
C PRO A 125 49.17 18.32 -17.35
N GLU A 126 48.55 17.57 -18.27
CA GLU A 126 49.19 17.15 -19.51
C GLU A 126 49.03 18.30 -20.50
N ASP A 127 50.09 19.09 -20.54
CA ASP A 127 50.47 19.92 -21.66
C ASP A 127 50.54 19.06 -22.93
N LYS A 128 49.53 19.15 -23.81
CA LYS A 128 49.68 19.13 -25.28
C LYS A 128 48.54 19.89 -25.95
N SER A 129 48.97 20.89 -26.72
CA SER A 129 48.28 21.50 -27.85
C SER A 129 47.75 20.47 -28.86
N ASP A 130 46.80 20.93 -29.67
CA ASP A 130 46.20 20.31 -30.86
C ASP A 130 45.13 19.24 -30.58
N ASP A 131 43.86 19.66 -30.56
CA ASP A 131 42.98 19.55 -31.74
C ASP A 131 41.58 20.07 -31.36
N LEU A 132 41.31 21.35 -31.65
CA LEU A 132 39.98 21.93 -31.54
C LEU A 132 39.38 22.01 -32.95
N VAL A 133 38.79 20.90 -33.41
CA VAL A 133 37.98 20.91 -34.63
C VAL A 133 36.55 21.25 -34.26
N ASP A 134 36.13 22.46 -34.60
CA ASP A 134 34.75 22.95 -34.54
C ASP A 134 33.97 22.44 -35.77
N PRO A 135 32.82 21.76 -35.62
CA PRO A 135 31.99 21.33 -36.74
C PRO A 135 31.20 22.46 -37.44
N TRP A 136 31.47 23.73 -37.14
CA TRP A 136 31.18 24.86 -38.05
C TRP A 136 32.40 25.34 -38.85
N SER A 137 33.39 24.47 -39.00
CA SER A 137 34.26 24.42 -40.19
C SER A 137 33.87 23.26 -41.09
#